data_AF-A0A346AWR8-F1
#
_entry.id   AF-A0A346AWR8-F1
#
_cell.length_a   1.000
_cell.length_b   1.000
_cell.length_c   1.000
_cell.angle_alpha   90.00
_cell.angle_beta   90.00
_cell.angle_gamma   90.00
#
_symmetry.space_group_name_H-M   'P 1'
#
loop_
_entity.id
_entity.type
_entity.pdbx_description
1 polymer ?
#
loop_
_entity_poly.entity_id
_entity_poly.type
_entity_poly.pdbx_seq_one_letter_code
_entity_poly.pdbx_strand_id
1 'polypeptide(L)' 'MFEDLPKRKKITDFFADGDPVHGSTAKTEHMGKEESRKQKYRVVTYLNKEQYDKFMSYCDKEGISSAEAVRLAVRRLIS' A
#
# COMPACT_ATOMS: atom_id res chain seq x y z
N MET A 1 38.32 -24.93 2.51
CA MET A 1 37.82 -24.14 3.66
C MET A 1 37.20 -22.89 3.06
N PHE A 2 35.87 -22.76 3.12
CA PHE A 2 35.19 -21.59 2.57
C PHE A 2 35.25 -20.48 3.62
N GLU A 3 35.84 -19.35 3.24
CA GLU A 3 36.06 -18.18 4.07
C GLU A 3 34.73 -17.60 4.58
N ASP A 4 34.68 -17.38 5.89
CA ASP A 4 33.58 -16.76 6.63
C ASP A 4 33.36 -15.31 6.18
N LEU A 5 32.29 -15.05 5.40
CA LEU A 5 31.80 -13.68 5.23
C LEU A 5 31.14 -13.19 6.54
N PRO A 6 31.48 -11.99 7.04
CA PRO A 6 30.83 -11.46 8.23
C PRO A 6 29.35 -11.13 7.93
N LYS A 7 28.43 -11.94 8.46
CA LYS A 7 26.98 -11.68 8.48
C LYS A 7 26.67 -10.44 9.31
N ARG A 8 26.81 -9.24 8.76
CA ARG A 8 26.38 -7.96 9.37
C ARG A 8 26.05 -6.99 8.23
N LYS A 9 24.95 -6.24 8.19
CA LYS A 9 24.10 -5.68 9.25
C LYS A 9 22.65 -5.64 8.73
N LYS A 10 21.66 -5.84 9.60
CA LYS A 10 20.26 -5.53 9.30
C LYS A 10 20.18 -4.05 8.96
N ILE A 11 19.80 -3.71 7.74
CA ILE A 11 19.48 -2.34 7.36
C ILE A 11 18.20 -2.00 8.10
N THR A 12 18.30 -1.20 9.15
CA THR A 12 17.16 -0.56 9.79
C THR A 12 16.75 0.57 8.87
N ASP A 13 15.57 0.47 8.28
CA ASP A 13 15.01 1.49 7.41
C ASP A 13 14.90 2.81 8.20
N PHE A 14 15.58 3.84 7.72
CA PHE A 14 15.79 5.12 8.41
C PHE A 14 14.62 6.10 8.18
N PHE A 15 13.55 5.63 7.52
CA PHE A 15 12.32 6.38 7.21
C PHE A 15 11.07 5.78 7.88
N ALA A 16 11.22 5.02 8.95
CA ALA A 16 10.11 4.78 9.87
C ALA A 16 9.95 6.04 10.74
N ASP A 17 9.01 6.92 10.37
CA ASP A 17 8.59 8.04 11.22
C ASP A 17 8.17 7.51 12.60
N GLY A 18 9.02 7.71 13.61
CA GLY A 18 8.74 7.38 15.00
C GLY A 18 10.00 7.18 15.84
N ASP A 19 10.24 8.12 16.76
CA ASP A 19 11.37 8.18 17.71
C ASP A 19 11.80 6.83 18.33
N PRO A 20 13.11 6.59 18.52
CA PRO A 20 13.62 5.36 19.12
C PRO A 20 13.62 5.47 20.65
N VAL A 21 12.58 4.97 21.31
CA VAL A 21 12.62 4.74 22.77
C VAL A 21 12.53 3.25 23.07
N HIS A 22 13.70 2.70 23.40
CA HIS A 22 13.98 1.54 24.26
C HIS A 22 12.85 0.52 24.51
N GLY A 23 13.08 -0.70 24.00
CA GLY A 23 12.99 -1.91 24.83
C GLY A 23 11.66 -2.68 24.85
N SER A 24 11.81 -4.01 24.90
CA SER A 24 10.81 -5.04 25.26
C SER A 24 9.81 -5.48 24.19
N THR A 25 10.21 -6.55 23.51
CA THR A 25 9.35 -7.67 23.06
C THR A 25 8.14 -7.91 23.97
N ALA A 26 6.94 -7.80 23.39
CA ALA A 26 5.77 -8.53 23.84
C ALA A 26 5.24 -9.34 22.64
N LYS A 27 5.28 -10.66 22.76
CA LYS A 27 4.67 -11.61 21.81
C LYS A 27 3.17 -11.52 22.00
N THR A 28 2.46 -10.85 21.09
CA THR A 28 1.00 -10.90 21.08
C THR A 28 0.57 -12.14 20.29
N GLU A 29 -0.02 -13.06 21.04
CA GLU A 29 -0.58 -14.32 20.59
C GLU A 29 -1.57 -14.11 19.43
N HIS A 30 -1.44 -14.92 18.39
CA HIS A 30 -2.38 -15.01 17.28
C HIS A 30 -3.69 -15.61 17.78
N MET A 31 -4.63 -14.76 18.22
CA MET A 31 -6.01 -15.15 18.47
C MET A 31 -6.86 -14.83 17.23
N GLY A 32 -7.45 -15.88 16.67
CA GLY A 32 -8.13 -15.90 15.38
C GLY A 32 -9.24 -14.87 15.22
N LYS A 33 -9.17 -14.15 14.11
CA LYS A 33 -10.32 -13.71 13.34
C LYS A 33 -10.04 -14.05 11.88
N GLU A 34 -10.47 -15.23 11.46
CA GLU A 34 -10.59 -15.56 10.05
C GLU A 34 -11.83 -14.82 9.50
N GLU A 35 -11.78 -13.49 9.53
CA GLU A 35 -12.58 -12.69 8.62
C GLU A 35 -12.08 -13.07 7.24
N SER A 36 -12.96 -13.56 6.37
CA SER A 36 -12.67 -13.86 4.97
C SER A 36 -12.05 -12.63 4.34
N ARG A 37 -10.71 -12.53 4.39
CA ARG A 37 -9.96 -11.37 3.91
C ARG A 37 -10.17 -11.34 2.42
N LYS A 38 -11.18 -10.58 1.98
CA LYS A 38 -11.42 -10.32 0.56
C LYS A 38 -10.07 -9.87 0.00
N GLN A 39 -9.52 -10.69 -0.89
CA GLN A 39 -8.19 -10.48 -1.41
C GLN A 39 -8.18 -9.12 -2.11
N LYS A 40 -7.46 -8.16 -1.53
CA LYS A 40 -7.36 -6.80 -2.08
C LYS A 40 -6.33 -6.84 -3.21
N TYR A 41 -6.81 -6.72 -4.44
CA TYR A 41 -5.94 -6.58 -5.59
C TYR A 41 -5.57 -5.12 -5.80
N ARG A 42 -4.28 -4.84 -5.94
CA ARG A 42 -3.77 -3.52 -6.34
C ARG A 42 -3.50 -3.55 -7.83
N VAL A 43 -4.11 -2.63 -8.56
CA VAL A 43 -3.86 -2.41 -9.98
C VAL A 43 -3.13 -1.08 -10.13
N VAL A 44 -2.05 -1.08 -10.90
CA VAL A 44 -1.29 0.14 -11.27
C VAL A 44 -1.45 0.31 -12.77
N THR A 45 -1.82 1.52 -13.18
CA THR A 45 -1.99 1.87 -14.60
C THR A 45 -1.27 3.18 -14.88
N TYR A 46 -1.04 3.43 -16.16
CA TYR A 46 -0.38 4.64 -16.64
C TYR A 46 -1.35 5.40 -17.53
N LEU A 47 -1.41 6.72 -17.33
CA LEU A 47 -2.17 7.64 -18.16
C LEU A 47 -1.20 8.64 -18.78
N ASN A 48 -1.49 9.07 -19.99
CA ASN A 48 -0.78 10.22 -20.57
C ASN A 48 -1.13 11.49 -19.79
N LYS A 49 -0.25 12.50 -19.83
CA LYS A 49 -0.42 13.74 -19.04
C LYS A 49 -1.80 14.37 -19.22
N GLU A 50 -2.26 14.53 -20.46
CA GLU A 50 -3.58 15.10 -20.73
C GLU A 50 -4.75 14.27 -20.17
N GLN A 51 -4.62 12.94 -20.17
CA GLN A 51 -5.63 12.05 -19.61
C GLN A 51 -5.64 12.14 -18.09
N TYR A 52 -4.46 12.21 -17.47
CA TYR A 52 -4.30 12.38 -16.04
C TYR A 52 -4.90 13.71 -15.57
N ASP A 53 -4.59 14.82 -16.24
CA ASP A 53 -5.09 16.15 -15.89
C ASP A 53 -6.62 16.21 -15.96
N LYS A 54 -7.21 15.65 -17.02
CA LYS A 54 -8.67 15.53 -17.17
C LYS A 54 -9.29 14.66 -16.07
N PHE A 55 -8.63 13.55 -15.75
CA PHE A 55 -9.11 12.61 -14.74
C PHE A 55 -9.07 13.20 -13.32
N MET A 56 -7.98 13.89 -12.96
CA MET A 56 -7.87 14.56 -11.67
C MET A 56 -8.88 15.69 -11.54
N SER A 57 -9.06 16.51 -12.59
CA SER A 57 -10.09 17.55 -12.59
C SER A 57 -11.51 16.98 -12.40
N TYR A 58 -11.80 15.80 -12.95
CA TYR A 58 -13.07 15.11 -12.69
C TYR A 58 -13.20 14.67 -11.23
N CYS A 59 -12.15 14.08 -10.65
CA CYS A 59 -12.15 13.66 -9.25
C CYS A 59 -12.38 14.85 -8.30
N ASP A 60 -11.75 15.99 -8.59
CA ASP A 60 -11.90 17.21 -7.79
C ASP A 60 -13.32 17.79 -7.88
N LYS A 61 -13.93 17.77 -9.07
CA LYS A 61 -15.31 18.26 -9.27
C LYS A 61 -16.36 17.43 -8.53
N GLU A 62 -16.19 16.11 -8.54
CA GLU A 62 -17.11 15.17 -7.89
C GLU A 62 -16.78 14.97 -6.39
N GLY A 63 -15.64 15.49 -5.92
CA GLY A 63 -15.19 15.34 -4.54
C GLY A 63 -14.87 13.90 -4.15
N ILE A 64 -14.46 13.07 -5.10
CA ILE A 64 -14.19 11.63 -4.90
C ILE A 64 -12.71 11.31 -5.04
N SER A 65 -12.28 10.22 -4.39
CA SER A 65 -10.92 9.73 -4.57
C SER A 65 -10.71 9.12 -5.97
N SER A 66 -9.50 9.23 -6.51
CA SER A 66 -9.14 8.62 -7.80
C SER A 66 -9.44 7.11 -7.86
N ALA A 67 -9.14 6.40 -6.78
CA ALA A 67 -9.43 4.96 -6.68
C ALA A 67 -10.94 4.67 -6.71
N GLU A 68 -11.76 5.54 -6.15
CA GLU A 68 -13.21 5.42 -6.16
C GLU A 68 -13.80 5.75 -7.53
N ALA A 69 -13.32 6.81 -8.18
CA ALA A 69 -13.69 7.15 -9.55
C ALA A 69 -13.47 5.97 -10.50
N VAL A 70 -12.32 5.31 -10.40
CA VAL A 70 -12.02 4.11 -11.21
C VAL A 70 -12.95 2.95 -10.87
N ARG A 71 -13.22 2.69 -9.58
CA ARG A 71 -14.17 1.63 -9.18
C ARG A 71 -15.58 1.87 -9.73
N LEU A 72 -16.04 3.12 -9.72
CA LEU A 72 -17.34 3.51 -10.28
C LEU A 72 -17.37 3.30 -11.80
N ALA A 73 -16.32 3.71 -12.50
CA ALA A 73 -16.19 3.51 -13.94
C ALA A 73 -16.22 2.02 -14.31
N VAL A 74 -15.43 1.19 -13.62
CA VAL A 74 -15.40 -0.27 -13.83
C VAL A 74 -16.76 -0.90 -13.54
N ARG A 75 -17.44 -0.48 -12.45
CA ARG A 75 -18.77 -0.98 -12.11
C ARG A 75 -19.79 -0.67 -13.21
N ARG A 76 -19.76 0.54 -13.77
CA ARG A 76 -20.63 0.96 -14.88
C ARG A 76 -20.34 0.22 -16.19
N LEU A 77 -19.09 -0.21 -16.41
CA LEU A 77 -18.70 -0.93 -17.62
C LEU A 77 -19.13 -2.40 -17.60
N ILE A 78 -19.16 -3.02 -16.41
CA ILE A 78 -19.50 -4.43 -16.23
C ILE A 78 -21.02 -4.63 -16.05
N SER A 79 -21.74 -3.59 -15.61
CA SER A 79 -23.21 -3.63 -15.44
C SER A 79 -23.92 -3.44 -16.77
#